data_AF-A0A1Q6K2B4-F1
#
_entry.id   AF-A0A1Q6K2B4-F1
#
_cell.length_a   1.000
_cell.length_b   1.000
_cell.length_c   1.000
_cell.angle_alpha   90.00
_cell.angle_beta   90.00
_cell.angle_gamma   90.00
#
_symmetry.space_group_name_H-M   'P 1'
#
loop_
_entity.id
_entity.type
_entity.pdbx_description
1 polymer ?
#
loop_
_entity_poly.entity_id
_entity_poly.type
_entity_poly.pdbx_seq_one_letter_code
_entity_poly.pdbx_strand_id
1 'polypeptide(L)'
;MNAINYEKIKYHIEYGKVKNLYIHIKNGEVIVKAPRFITKKYIDKIVEQKRNWILKKLEESKNKPEEREYTKTDIENLKNKLEYIFPELIKQTNLVPNKIRIRNIKYAWGSCSSNKNITINLKLVNKSEEEIKYVALHELCHLKYMNHSDKFWNLVEKYMPNYKEIRKQLKNNR
;
A
#
# COMPACT_ATOMS: atom_id res chain seq x y z
N MET A 1 -14.12 18.57 40.91
CA MET A 1 -14.05 18.73 39.45
C MET A 1 -12.70 18.19 38.99
N ASN A 2 -12.68 16.98 38.40
CA ASN A 2 -11.43 16.40 37.91
C ASN A 2 -11.01 17.15 36.64
N ALA A 3 -9.96 17.97 36.76
CA ALA A 3 -9.27 18.51 35.61
C ALA A 3 -8.68 17.33 34.84
N ILE A 4 -9.35 16.92 33.76
CA ILE A 4 -8.78 15.98 32.79
C ILE A 4 -7.51 16.68 32.27
N ASN A 5 -6.35 16.16 32.66
CA ASN A 5 -5.07 16.69 32.24
C ASN A 5 -4.88 16.34 30.76
N TYR A 6 -5.38 17.20 29.87
CA TYR A 6 -5.22 17.01 28.43
C TYR A 6 -3.77 17.25 28.05
N GLU A 7 -2.96 16.18 28.04
CA GLU A 7 -1.59 16.26 27.55
C GLU A 7 -1.59 16.85 26.14
N LYS A 8 -0.83 17.93 25.94
CA LYS A 8 -0.67 18.52 24.61
C LYS A 8 0.07 17.56 23.69
N ILE A 9 -0.37 17.44 22.45
CA ILE A 9 0.38 16.71 21.42
C ILE A 9 1.73 17.40 21.24
N LYS A 10 2.82 16.67 21.47
CA LYS A 10 4.17 17.12 21.14
C LYS A 10 4.38 17.00 19.63
N TYR A 11 4.87 18.08 19.00
CA TYR A 11 5.16 18.09 17.57
C TYR A 11 6.31 19.06 17.24
N HIS A 12 7.02 18.80 16.14
CA HIS A 12 8.08 19.65 15.60
C HIS A 12 7.58 20.42 14.38
N ILE A 13 8.01 21.66 14.19
CA ILE A 13 7.61 22.49 13.04
C ILE A 13 8.78 22.63 12.08
N GLU A 14 8.54 22.30 10.81
CA GLU A 14 9.46 22.55 9.70
C GLU A 14 8.89 23.61 8.77
N TYR A 15 9.38 24.84 8.87
CA TYR A 15 8.98 25.91 7.96
C TYR A 15 9.70 25.80 6.62
N GLY A 16 8.96 25.94 5.51
CA GLY A 16 9.54 25.82 4.16
C GLY A 16 8.75 26.50 3.06
N LYS A 17 9.24 26.39 1.82
CA LYS A 17 8.55 26.83 0.60
C LYS A 17 7.48 25.79 0.20
N VAL A 18 6.44 25.63 1.01
CA VAL A 18 5.32 24.71 0.76
C VAL A 18 4.02 25.50 0.61
N LYS A 19 3.09 24.98 -0.21
CA LYS A 19 1.79 25.62 -0.48
C LYS A 19 0.76 25.37 0.62
N ASN A 20 0.79 24.18 1.23
CA ASN A 20 -0.16 23.75 2.27
C ASN A 20 0.56 23.40 3.57
N LEU A 21 -0.19 23.31 4.67
CA LEU A 21 0.26 22.74 5.94
C LEU A 21 0.07 21.23 5.90
N TYR A 22 1.14 20.48 6.16
CA TYR A 22 1.14 19.02 6.19
C TYR A 22 1.48 18.51 7.59
N ILE A 23 0.75 17.50 8.07
CA ILE A 23 1.05 16.79 9.32
C ILE A 23 1.56 15.41 8.95
N HIS A 24 2.77 15.08 9.38
CA HIS A 24 3.42 13.80 9.16
C HIS A 24 3.65 13.10 10.50
N ILE A 25 3.42 11.79 10.54
CA ILE A 25 3.85 10.95 11.66
C ILE A 25 4.99 10.07 11.14
N LYS A 26 6.19 10.19 11.74
CA LYS A 26 7.37 9.38 11.39
C LYS A 26 8.03 8.91 12.68
N ASN A 27 8.34 7.62 12.79
CA ASN A 27 9.03 7.03 13.95
C ASN A 27 8.40 7.40 15.30
N GLY A 28 7.07 7.50 15.37
CA GLY A 28 6.36 7.91 16.58
C GLY A 28 6.41 9.41 16.90
N GLU A 29 6.95 10.24 16.01
CA GLU A 29 6.99 11.70 16.15
C GLU A 29 6.02 12.40 15.19
N VAL A 30 5.46 13.53 15.63
CA VAL A 30 4.59 14.39 14.83
C VAL A 30 5.40 15.55 14.27
N ILE A 31 5.44 15.66 12.94
CA ILE A 31 6.15 16.73 12.21
C ILE A 31 5.11 17.54 11.43
N VAL A 32 5.07 18.85 11.67
CA VAL A 32 4.22 19.78 10.94
C VAL A 32 5.07 20.58 9.96
N LYS A 33 4.89 20.33 8.66
CA LYS A 33 5.52 21.10 7.60
C LYS A 33 4.62 22.27 7.22
N ALA A 34 5.09 23.49 7.42
CA ALA A 34 4.26 24.69 7.29
C ALA A 34 4.87 25.73 6.33
N PRO A 35 4.04 26.50 5.60
CA PRO A 35 4.51 27.70 4.90
C PRO A 35 5.06 28.73 5.90
N ARG A 36 6.11 29.46 5.51
CA ARG A 36 6.81 30.43 6.39
C ARG A 36 5.92 31.56 6.94
N PHE A 37 4.82 31.87 6.27
CA PHE A 37 3.89 32.95 6.66
C PHE A 37 2.81 32.49 7.64
N ILE A 38 2.75 31.20 7.99
CA ILE A 38 1.78 30.68 8.94
C ILE A 38 2.31 30.79 10.37
N THR A 39 1.47 31.27 11.29
CA THR A 39 1.86 31.42 12.70
C THR A 39 1.78 30.10 13.46
N LYS A 40 2.61 29.96 14.50
CA LYS A 40 2.54 28.82 15.44
C LYS A 40 1.14 28.66 16.07
N LYS A 41 0.46 29.76 16.39
CA LYS A 41 -0.91 29.73 16.95
C LYS A 41 -1.92 29.08 15.99
N TYR A 42 -1.81 29.35 14.69
CA TYR A 42 -2.63 28.69 13.69
C TYR A 42 -2.29 27.20 13.57
N ILE A 43 -1.00 26.85 13.61
CA ILE A 43 -0.54 25.45 13.63
C ILE A 43 -1.10 24.71 14.85
N ASP A 44 -1.00 25.28 16.05
CA ASP A 44 -1.55 24.72 17.30
C ASP A 44 -3.05 24.40 17.13
N LYS A 45 -3.83 25.32 16.53
CA LYS A 45 -5.26 25.12 16.25
C LYS A 45 -5.51 23.94 15.31
N ILE A 46 -4.74 23.82 14.23
CA ILE A 46 -4.91 22.74 13.25
C ILE A 46 -4.51 21.38 13.85
N VAL A 47 -3.42 21.33 14.62
CA VAL A 47 -2.98 20.12 15.32
C VAL A 47 -4.06 19.64 16.28
N GLU A 48 -4.65 20.54 17.07
CA GLU A 48 -5.70 20.19 18.01
C GLU A 48 -6.98 19.73 17.30
N GLN A 49 -7.38 20.38 16.21
CA GLN A 49 -8.52 19.93 15.37
C GLN A 49 -8.31 18.53 14.78
N LYS A 50 -7.05 18.10 14.60
CA LYS A 50 -6.70 16.77 14.09
C LYS A 50 -6.27 15.80 15.19
N ARG A 51 -6.42 16.15 16.47
CA ARG A 51 -5.93 15.39 17.62
C ARG A 51 -6.25 13.90 17.56
N ASN A 52 -7.51 13.53 17.41
CA ASN A 52 -7.93 12.12 17.38
C ASN A 52 -7.28 11.34 16.25
N TRP A 53 -7.13 11.96 15.08
CA TRP A 53 -6.43 11.35 13.94
C TRP A 53 -4.93 11.19 14.22
N ILE A 54 -4.29 12.19 14.86
CA ILE A 54 -2.86 12.14 15.23
C ILE A 54 -2.60 11.04 16.26
N LEU A 55 -3.39 10.99 17.34
CA LEU A 55 -3.25 9.98 18.39
C LEU A 55 -3.40 8.56 17.82
N LYS A 56 -4.44 8.33 17.01
CA LYS A 56 -4.64 7.05 16.31
C LYS A 56 -3.43 6.69 15.44
N LYS A 57 -2.88 7.64 14.69
CA LYS A 57 -1.71 7.40 13.82
C LYS A 57 -0.42 7.15 14.62
N LEU A 58 -0.27 7.76 15.79
CA LEU A 58 0.84 7.49 16.71
C LEU A 58 0.75 6.08 17.28
N GLU A 59 -0.43 5.62 17.68
CA GLU A 59 -0.65 4.24 18.12
C GLU A 59 -0.38 3.24 16.99
N GLU A 60 -0.90 3.49 15.78
CA GLU A 60 -0.61 2.68 14.60
C GLU A 60 0.88 2.65 14.25
N SER A 61 1.62 3.76 14.50
CA SER A 61 3.06 3.81 14.26
C SER A 61 3.86 3.02 15.31
N LYS A 62 3.36 2.93 16.55
CA LYS A 62 3.98 2.14 17.64
C LYS A 62 3.68 0.65 17.52
N ASN A 63 2.46 0.32 17.09
CA ASN A 63 1.97 -1.04 16.91
C ASN A 63 2.18 -1.57 15.49
N LYS A 64 2.89 -0.83 14.64
CA LYS A 64 3.29 -1.35 13.34
C LYS A 64 4.25 -2.52 13.59
N PRO A 65 3.95 -3.74 13.12
CA PRO A 65 4.97 -4.77 13.10
C PRO A 65 6.17 -4.19 12.34
N GLU A 66 7.37 -4.36 12.88
CA GLU A 66 8.60 -3.99 12.17
C GLU A 66 8.50 -4.51 10.73
N GLU A 67 8.76 -3.64 9.75
CA GLU A 67 8.82 -4.05 8.35
C GLU A 67 9.89 -5.15 8.27
N ARG A 68 9.48 -6.43 8.24
CA ARG A 68 10.41 -7.55 8.10
C ARG A 68 11.33 -7.26 6.92
N GLU A 69 12.63 -7.29 7.17
CA GLU A 69 13.59 -7.29 6.08
C GLU A 69 13.44 -8.59 5.29
N TYR A 70 13.11 -8.47 4.00
CA TYR A 70 13.05 -9.61 3.09
C TYR A 70 14.47 -10.08 2.80
N THR A 71 14.75 -11.34 3.10
CA THR A 71 16.06 -11.95 2.81
C THR A 71 16.20 -12.19 1.30
N LYS A 72 17.43 -12.44 0.81
CA LYS A 72 17.65 -12.85 -0.58
C LYS A 72 16.84 -14.11 -0.94
N THR A 73 16.74 -15.06 0.00
CA THR A 73 15.98 -16.30 -0.17
C THR A 73 14.48 -16.04 -0.32
N ASP A 74 13.93 -15.09 0.42
CA ASP A 74 12.52 -14.68 0.27
C ASP A 74 12.23 -14.16 -1.15
N ILE A 75 13.12 -13.31 -1.67
CA ILE A 75 13.00 -12.75 -3.02
C ILE A 75 13.08 -13.86 -4.07
N GLU A 76 14.04 -14.77 -3.95
CA GLU A 76 14.22 -15.87 -4.91
C GLU A 76 13.03 -16.86 -4.87
N ASN A 77 12.51 -17.17 -3.68
CA ASN A 77 11.33 -18.03 -3.54
C ASN A 77 10.10 -17.44 -4.24
N LEU A 78 9.82 -16.14 -4.05
CA LEU A 78 8.71 -15.49 -4.75
C LEU A 78 8.97 -15.43 -6.26
N LYS A 79 10.22 -15.14 -6.67
CA LYS A 79 10.61 -15.11 -8.08
C LYS A 79 10.36 -16.47 -8.75
N ASN A 80 10.81 -17.56 -8.15
CA ASN A 80 10.60 -18.93 -8.67
C ASN A 80 9.11 -19.26 -8.81
N LYS A 81 8.27 -18.89 -7.82
CA LYS A 81 6.81 -19.04 -7.93
C LYS A 81 6.24 -18.26 -9.11
N LEU A 82 6.66 -17.00 -9.29
CA LEU A 82 6.18 -16.16 -10.38
C LEU A 82 6.67 -16.63 -11.75
N GLU A 83 7.86 -17.20 -11.84
CA GLU A 83 8.40 -17.81 -13.08
C GLU A 83 7.58 -19.02 -13.53
N TYR A 84 6.88 -19.70 -12.61
CA TYR A 84 5.92 -20.75 -12.96
C TYR A 84 4.50 -20.20 -13.24
N ILE A 85 4.01 -19.31 -12.38
CA ILE A 85 2.64 -18.77 -12.44
C ILE A 85 2.40 -17.94 -13.72
N PHE A 86 3.31 -17.02 -14.06
CA PHE A 86 3.09 -16.10 -15.18
C PHE A 86 2.98 -16.82 -16.52
N PRO A 87 3.87 -17.75 -16.90
CA PRO A 87 3.72 -18.50 -18.15
C PRO A 87 2.39 -19.25 -18.26
N GLU A 88 1.92 -19.87 -17.17
CA GLU A 88 0.62 -20.56 -17.15
C GLU A 88 -0.53 -19.58 -17.43
N LEU A 89 -0.56 -18.45 -16.70
CA LEU A 89 -1.59 -17.42 -16.88
C LEU A 89 -1.51 -16.75 -18.26
N ILE A 90 -0.31 -16.50 -18.79
CA ILE A 90 -0.12 -15.93 -20.12
C ILE A 90 -0.68 -16.89 -21.17
N LYS A 91 -0.42 -18.20 -21.04
CA LYS A 91 -0.96 -19.23 -21.94
C LYS A 91 -2.50 -19.26 -21.92
N GLN A 92 -3.12 -19.11 -20.75
CA GLN A 92 -4.58 -19.12 -20.61
C GLN A 92 -5.26 -17.83 -21.10
N THR A 93 -4.62 -16.69 -20.86
CA THR A 93 -5.22 -15.36 -21.09
C THR A 93 -4.82 -14.73 -22.42
N ASN A 94 -3.69 -15.15 -22.99
CA ASN A 94 -3.00 -14.52 -24.11
C ASN A 94 -2.63 -13.03 -23.84
N LEU A 95 -2.46 -12.65 -22.57
CA LEU A 95 -2.07 -11.30 -22.16
C LEU A 95 -0.59 -11.31 -21.79
N VAL A 96 0.24 -10.65 -22.60
CA VAL A 96 1.70 -10.64 -22.42
C VAL A 96 2.16 -9.29 -21.86
N PRO A 97 2.75 -9.24 -20.65
CA PRO A 97 3.35 -8.02 -20.12
C PRO A 97 4.70 -7.73 -20.78
N ASN A 98 5.11 -6.47 -20.79
CA ASN A 98 6.43 -6.06 -21.29
C ASN A 98 7.55 -6.43 -20.29
N LYS A 99 7.27 -6.29 -18.99
CA LYS A 99 8.22 -6.62 -17.93
C LYS A 99 7.47 -6.97 -16.66
N ILE A 100 8.01 -7.95 -15.93
CA ILE A 100 7.57 -8.30 -14.58
C ILE A 100 8.71 -7.91 -13.63
N ARG A 101 8.36 -7.28 -12.51
CA ARG A 101 9.31 -6.84 -11.48
C ARG A 101 8.80 -7.24 -10.11
N ILE A 102 9.72 -7.47 -9.19
CA ILE A 102 9.41 -7.65 -7.77
C ILE A 102 9.94 -6.42 -7.02
N ARG A 103 9.08 -5.74 -6.25
CA ARG A 103 9.46 -4.56 -5.46
C ARG A 103 8.71 -4.53 -4.13
N ASN A 104 9.28 -3.92 -3.11
CA ASN A 104 8.55 -3.60 -1.89
C ASN A 104 7.77 -2.29 -2.12
N ILE A 105 6.47 -2.39 -2.40
CA ILE A 105 5.59 -1.22 -2.59
C ILE A 105 4.63 -1.08 -1.40
N LYS A 106 4.38 0.16 -0.97
CA LYS A 106 3.60 0.42 0.25
C LYS A 106 2.08 0.45 0.03
N TYR A 107 1.64 0.62 -1.22
CA TYR A 107 0.27 1.01 -1.53
C TYR A 107 -0.56 -0.08 -2.20
N ALA A 108 -0.03 -1.23 -2.63
CA ALA A 108 -0.79 -2.28 -3.31
C ALA A 108 -0.09 -3.65 -3.27
N TRP A 109 -0.81 -4.74 -3.56
CA TRP A 109 -0.26 -6.08 -3.69
C TRP A 109 0.45 -6.31 -5.04
N GLY A 110 0.04 -5.56 -6.06
CA GLY A 110 0.69 -5.46 -7.36
C GLY A 110 0.35 -4.12 -8.00
N SER A 111 0.96 -3.84 -9.13
CA SER A 111 0.55 -2.76 -10.03
C SER A 111 0.91 -3.04 -11.47
N CYS A 112 0.12 -2.50 -12.39
CA CYS A 112 0.36 -2.54 -13.82
C CYS A 112 0.36 -1.11 -14.37
N SER A 113 1.40 -0.75 -15.13
CA SER A 113 1.48 0.56 -15.77
C SER A 113 0.86 0.54 -17.17
N SER A 114 0.50 1.72 -17.71
CA SER A 114 0.01 1.87 -19.09
C SER A 114 0.97 1.31 -20.13
N ASN A 115 2.27 1.29 -19.84
CA ASN A 115 3.30 0.68 -20.67
C ASN A 115 3.42 -0.84 -20.46
N LYS A 116 2.37 -1.49 -19.94
CA LYS A 116 2.26 -2.94 -19.75
C LYS A 116 3.37 -3.55 -18.87
N ASN A 117 3.92 -2.77 -17.94
CA ASN A 117 4.89 -3.29 -16.96
C ASN A 117 4.16 -3.65 -15.68
N ILE A 118 4.36 -4.88 -15.21
CA ILE A 118 3.79 -5.40 -13.97
C ILE A 118 4.85 -5.34 -12.86
N THR A 119 4.42 -4.89 -11.69
CA THR A 119 5.18 -4.95 -10.44
C THR A 119 4.41 -5.78 -9.43
N ILE A 120 5.04 -6.81 -8.89
CA ILE A 120 4.51 -7.66 -7.82
C ILE A 120 5.15 -7.26 -6.49
N ASN A 121 4.34 -7.17 -5.43
CA ASN A 121 4.82 -6.76 -4.12
C ASN A 121 5.56 -7.89 -3.39
N LEU A 122 6.74 -7.59 -2.84
CA LEU A 122 7.51 -8.51 -1.97
C LEU A 122 6.71 -9.04 -0.77
N LYS A 123 5.70 -8.30 -0.30
CA LYS A 123 4.80 -8.78 0.76
C LYS A 123 4.10 -10.10 0.43
N LEU A 124 4.01 -10.47 -0.85
CA LEU A 124 3.44 -11.75 -1.29
C LEU A 124 4.27 -12.98 -0.93
N VAL A 125 5.52 -12.83 -0.49
CA VAL A 125 6.35 -13.97 0.00
C VAL A 125 5.61 -14.78 1.07
N ASN A 126 4.85 -14.11 1.94
CA ASN A 126 4.14 -14.74 3.07
C ASN A 126 2.70 -15.16 2.71
N LYS A 127 2.36 -15.22 1.42
CA LYS A 127 1.00 -15.52 0.95
C LYS A 127 0.93 -16.90 0.33
N SER A 128 -0.27 -17.46 0.32
CA SER A 128 -0.52 -18.74 -0.34
C SER A 128 -0.25 -18.61 -1.84
N GLU A 129 0.04 -19.73 -2.50
CA GLU A 129 0.25 -19.74 -3.94
C GLU A 129 -0.98 -19.23 -4.71
N GLU A 130 -2.18 -19.55 -4.21
CA GLU A 130 -3.44 -19.09 -4.78
C GLU A 130 -3.61 -17.56 -4.66
N GLU A 131 -3.24 -16.97 -3.51
CA GLU A 131 -3.21 -15.52 -3.34
C GLU A 131 -2.21 -14.85 -4.29
N ILE A 132 -1.03 -15.45 -4.49
CA ILE A 132 -0.01 -14.96 -5.44
C ILE A 132 -0.54 -15.03 -6.87
N LYS A 133 -1.16 -16.16 -7.26
CA LYS A 133 -1.74 -16.38 -8.58
C LYS A 133 -2.87 -15.40 -8.86
N TYR A 134 -3.73 -15.12 -7.88
CA TYR A 134 -4.77 -14.10 -7.99
C TYR A 134 -4.18 -12.71 -8.28
N VAL A 135 -3.14 -12.29 -7.53
CA VAL A 135 -2.53 -10.98 -7.76
C VAL A 135 -1.86 -10.92 -9.14
N ALA A 136 -1.14 -11.97 -9.55
CA ALA A 136 -0.57 -12.03 -10.89
C ALA A 136 -1.64 -11.93 -11.99
N LEU A 137 -2.74 -12.67 -11.87
CA LEU A 137 -3.89 -12.61 -12.79
C LEU A 137 -4.53 -11.21 -12.81
N HIS A 138 -4.69 -10.58 -11.65
CA HIS A 138 -5.23 -9.23 -11.51
C HIS A 138 -4.40 -8.22 -12.32
N GLU A 139 -3.08 -8.25 -12.15
CA GLU A 139 -2.18 -7.35 -12.88
C GLU A 139 -2.13 -7.66 -14.38
N LEU A 140 -2.24 -8.94 -14.77
CA LEU A 140 -2.37 -9.32 -16.19
C LEU A 140 -3.66 -8.78 -16.81
N CYS A 141 -4.79 -8.85 -16.10
CA CYS A 141 -6.06 -8.32 -16.59
C CYS A 141 -5.99 -6.80 -16.84
N HIS A 142 -5.16 -6.08 -16.08
CA HIS A 142 -4.92 -4.65 -16.30
C HIS A 142 -4.28 -4.34 -17.65
N LEU A 143 -3.59 -5.29 -18.29
CA LEU A 143 -3.07 -5.12 -19.65
C LEU A 143 -4.16 -4.88 -20.69
N LYS A 144 -5.40 -5.32 -20.40
CA LYS A 144 -6.58 -5.13 -21.24
C LYS A 144 -7.49 -4.02 -20.72
N TYR A 145 -7.68 -3.93 -19.41
CA TYR A 145 -8.56 -2.96 -18.77
C TYR A 145 -7.85 -2.26 -17.60
N MET A 146 -7.41 -1.01 -17.81
CA MET A 146 -6.65 -0.23 -16.83
C MET A 146 -7.46 0.24 -15.61
N ASN A 147 -8.78 0.02 -15.60
CA ASN A 147 -9.68 0.36 -14.51
C ASN A 147 -10.40 -0.90 -14.00
N HIS A 148 -10.96 -0.82 -12.80
CA HIS A 148 -11.73 -1.89 -12.18
C HIS A 148 -13.21 -1.88 -12.62
N SER A 149 -13.47 -1.73 -13.92
CA SER A 149 -14.83 -1.80 -14.50
C SER A 149 -15.40 -3.22 -14.48
N ASP A 150 -16.69 -3.37 -14.78
CA ASP A 150 -17.33 -4.69 -14.87
C ASP A 150 -16.63 -5.61 -15.87
N LYS A 151 -16.15 -5.06 -16.99
CA LYS A 151 -15.36 -5.82 -17.99
C LYS A 151 -14.05 -6.36 -17.39
N PHE A 152 -13.41 -5.62 -16.49
CA PHE A 152 -12.23 -6.07 -15.77
C PHE A 152 -12.58 -7.23 -14.84
N TRP A 153 -13.61 -7.06 -14.00
CA TRP A 153 -13.98 -8.10 -13.04
C TRP A 153 -14.50 -9.37 -13.71
N ASN A 154 -15.26 -9.24 -14.80
CA ASN A 154 -15.69 -10.38 -15.61
C ASN A 154 -14.50 -11.14 -16.21
N LEU A 155 -13.43 -10.42 -16.59
CA LEU A 155 -12.21 -11.05 -17.09
C LEU A 155 -11.47 -11.81 -15.99
N VAL A 156 -11.36 -11.22 -14.80
CA VAL A 156 -10.76 -11.92 -13.63
C VAL A 156 -11.57 -13.17 -13.27
N GLU A 157 -12.90 -13.04 -13.15
CA GLU A 157 -13.80 -14.13 -12.79
C GLU A 157 -13.79 -15.27 -13.80
N LYS A 158 -13.63 -14.95 -15.10
CA LYS A 158 -13.48 -15.95 -16.16
C LYS A 158 -12.32 -16.91 -15.91
N TYR A 159 -11.20 -16.41 -15.39
CA TYR A 159 -9.98 -17.22 -15.17
C TYR A 159 -9.82 -17.69 -13.72
N MET A 160 -10.53 -17.07 -12.78
CA MET A 160 -10.50 -17.43 -11.37
C MET A 160 -11.87 -17.16 -10.74
N PRO A 161 -12.83 -18.10 -10.84
CA PRO A 161 -14.20 -17.90 -10.35
C PRO A 161 -14.29 -17.59 -8.85
N ASN A 162 -13.39 -18.15 -8.04
CA ASN A 162 -13.32 -17.94 -6.59
C ASN A 162 -12.56 -16.66 -6.17
N TYR A 163 -12.22 -15.75 -7.11
CA TYR A 163 -11.41 -14.56 -6.82
C TYR A 163 -11.96 -13.67 -5.70
N LYS A 164 -13.29 -13.65 -5.49
CA LYS A 164 -13.94 -12.83 -4.46
C LYS A 164 -13.50 -13.25 -3.06
N GLU A 165 -13.32 -14.55 -2.83
CA GLU A 165 -12.87 -15.12 -1.56
C GLU A 165 -11.39 -14.80 -1.32
N ILE A 166 -10.53 -15.03 -2.32
CA ILE A 166 -9.10 -14.72 -2.26
C ILE A 166 -8.88 -13.21 -2.03
N ARG A 167 -9.64 -12.36 -2.72
CA ARG A 167 -9.60 -10.90 -2.53
C ARG A 167 -9.98 -10.49 -1.10
N LYS A 168 -10.93 -11.20 -0.46
CA LYS A 168 -11.32 -10.96 0.93
C LYS A 168 -10.17 -11.31 1.88
N GLN A 169 -9.49 -12.44 1.68
CA GLN A 169 -8.32 -12.85 2.47
C GLN A 169 -7.17 -11.83 2.40
N LEU A 170 -6.92 -11.28 1.20
CA LEU A 170 -5.87 -10.26 0.98
C LEU A 170 -6.21 -8.87 1.56
N LYS A 171 -7.49 -8.53 1.73
CA LYS A 171 -7.90 -7.26 2.36
C LYS A 171 -7.63 -7.23 3.86
N ASN A 172 -7.72 -8.38 4.52
CA ASN A 172 -7.57 -8.48 5.97
C ASN A 172 -6.11 -8.36 6.44
N ASN A 173 -5.14 -8.28 5.52
CA ASN A 173 -3.71 -8.44 5.80
C ASN A 173 -2.78 -7.46 5.03
N ARG A 174 -3.23 -6.24 4.71
CA ARG A 174 -2.51 -5.29 3.82
C ARG A 174 -1.51 -4.36 4.53
#